data_AF-A0A8X7SIC4-F1
#
_entry.id   AF-A0A8X7SIC4-F1
#
_cell.length_a   1.000
_cell.length_b   1.000
_cell.length_c   1.000
_cell.angle_alpha   90.00
_cell.angle_beta   90.00
_cell.angle_gamma   90.00
#
_symmetry.space_group_name_H-M   'P 1'
#
loop_
_entity.id
_entity.type
_entity.pdbx_description
1 polymer ?
#
loop_
_entity_poly.entity_id
_entity_poly.type
_entity_poly.pdbx_seq_one_letter_code
_entity_poly.pdbx_strand_id
1 'polypeptide(L)'
;MIHEDISYNDLIGVVLEDFGIDDNINSVNLSYVSPSKLNFSSKELPPIFIRNYRQVASYLNKLQGNGSLHLCVTIKKNSIIIKDCVKYDSDTG
;
A
#
# COMPACT_ATOMS: atom_id res chain seq x y z
N MET A 1 -9.35 7.64 -4.47
CA MET A 1 -8.46 8.81 -4.69
C MET A 1 -7.68 9.07 -3.41
N ILE A 2 -6.35 9.13 -3.45
CA ILE A 2 -5.50 9.31 -2.26
C ILE A 2 -5.07 10.77 -2.18
N HIS A 3 -5.48 11.50 -1.13
CA HIS A 3 -5.10 12.90 -0.89
C HIS A 3 -3.85 13.01 0.01
N GLU A 4 -3.15 14.14 -0.03
CA GLU A 4 -1.93 14.38 0.77
C GLU A 4 -2.17 14.34 2.29
N ASP A 5 -3.39 14.66 2.72
CA ASP A 5 -3.80 14.69 4.13
C ASP A 5 -4.48 13.38 4.60
N ILE A 6 -4.42 12.33 3.79
CA ILE A 6 -5.09 11.06 4.11
C ILE A 6 -4.50 10.45 5.39
N SER A 7 -5.35 10.07 6.35
CA SER A 7 -4.89 9.35 7.53
C SER A 7 -4.58 7.89 7.17
N TYR A 8 -3.87 7.20 8.08
CA TYR A 8 -3.65 5.76 7.94
C TYR A 8 -4.97 4.97 7.87
N ASN A 9 -5.96 5.36 8.67
CA ASN A 9 -7.25 4.67 8.71
C ASN A 9 -8.05 4.94 7.43
N ASP A 10 -7.99 6.16 6.89
CA ASP A 10 -8.65 6.50 5.63
C ASP A 10 -8.01 5.73 4.46
N LEU A 11 -6.67 5.63 4.44
CA LEU A 11 -5.95 4.83 3.44
C LEU A 11 -6.34 3.35 3.50
N ILE A 12 -6.49 2.80 4.72
CA ILE A 12 -6.99 1.43 4.92
C ILE A 12 -8.43 1.32 4.41
N GLY A 13 -9.30 2.28 4.73
CA GLY A 13 -10.70 2.31 4.29
C GLY A 13 -10.83 2.26 2.78
N VAL A 14 -10.08 3.11 2.06
CA VAL A 14 -10.05 3.13 0.58
C VAL A 14 -9.61 1.77 0.02
N VAL A 15 -8.56 1.16 0.59
CA VAL A 15 -8.09 -0.15 0.14
C VAL A 15 -9.12 -1.26 0.42
N LEU A 16 -9.81 -1.22 1.56
CA LEU A 16 -10.85 -2.19 1.87
C LEU A 16 -12.01 -2.07 0.88
N GLU A 17 -12.41 -0.86 0.54
CA GLU A 17 -13.47 -0.57 -0.42
C GLU A 17 -13.10 -1.03 -1.84
N ASP A 18 -11.93 -0.63 -2.35
CA ASP A 18 -11.46 -0.94 -3.71
C ASP A 18 -11.33 -2.46 -3.95
N PHE A 19 -10.97 -3.22 -2.90
CA PHE A 19 -10.80 -4.68 -2.99
C PHE A 19 -12.03 -5.47 -2.48
N GLY A 20 -13.09 -4.79 -2.02
CA GLY A 20 -14.29 -5.43 -1.48
C GLY A 20 -14.03 -6.32 -0.25
N ILE A 21 -13.13 -5.90 0.64
CA ILE A 21 -12.68 -6.67 1.81
C ILE A 21 -13.47 -6.26 3.05
N ASP A 22 -14.04 -7.24 3.74
CA ASP A 22 -14.63 -7.06 5.08
C ASP A 22 -13.53 -7.06 6.16
N ASP A 23 -13.33 -5.94 6.84
CA ASP A 23 -12.32 -5.75 7.87
C ASP A 23 -12.64 -6.43 9.21
N ASN A 24 -13.89 -6.85 9.42
CA ASN A 24 -14.27 -7.61 10.63
C ASN A 24 -13.75 -9.04 10.61
N ILE A 25 -13.49 -9.58 9.40
CA ILE A 25 -13.13 -10.98 9.18
C ILE A 25 -11.66 -11.10 8.73
N ASN A 26 -11.09 -10.04 8.16
CA ASN A 26 -9.78 -10.07 7.52
C ASN A 26 -8.83 -9.05 8.14
N SER A 27 -7.58 -9.46 8.40
CA SER A 27 -6.54 -8.49 8.74
C SER A 27 -5.86 -7.99 7.47
N VAL A 28 -5.78 -6.68 7.29
CA VAL A 28 -5.10 -6.04 6.17
C VAL A 28 -3.76 -5.47 6.63
N ASN A 29 -2.72 -5.69 5.84
CA ASN A 29 -1.43 -5.05 6.00
C ASN A 29 -1.05 -4.32 4.72
N LEU A 30 -0.62 -3.07 4.86
CA LEU A 30 -0.14 -2.26 3.75
C LEU A 30 1.39 -2.24 3.72
N SER A 31 1.95 -2.30 2.53
CA SER A 31 3.36 -2.03 2.27
C SER A 31 3.52 -1.36 0.91
N TYR A 32 4.71 -0.88 0.57
CA TYR A 32 4.98 -0.38 -0.77
C TYR A 32 6.37 -0.79 -1.27
N VAL A 33 6.48 -0.89 -2.59
CA VAL A 33 7.72 -1.20 -3.32
C VAL A 33 7.90 -0.25 -4.50
N SER A 34 9.14 -0.13 -4.98
CA SER A 34 9.46 0.56 -6.24
C SER A 34 9.33 -0.44 -7.40
N PRO A 35 8.94 -0.06 -8.62
CA PRO A 35 8.69 -1.01 -9.71
C PRO A 35 9.98 -1.60 -10.26
N SER A 36 11.07 -0.83 -10.17
CA SER A 36 12.44 -1.33 -10.38
C SER A 36 12.82 -2.47 -9.42
N LYS A 37 11.98 -2.73 -8.41
CA LYS A 37 12.09 -3.79 -7.42
C LYS A 37 10.85 -4.73 -7.41
N LEU A 38 10.19 -4.90 -8.56
CA LEU A 38 9.13 -5.93 -8.73
C LEU A 38 9.65 -7.20 -9.43
N ASN A 39 10.93 -7.26 -9.76
CA ASN A 39 11.56 -8.47 -10.27
C ASN A 39 11.98 -9.30 -9.05
N PHE A 40 11.02 -10.06 -8.51
CA PHE A 40 11.12 -10.96 -7.36
C PHE A 40 12.32 -11.96 -7.36
N SER A 41 13.16 -11.95 -8.39
CA SER A 41 14.31 -12.84 -8.60
C SER A 41 15.67 -12.28 -8.16
N SER A 42 15.83 -11.04 -7.68
CA SER A 42 17.18 -10.53 -7.34
C SER A 42 17.27 -9.65 -6.09
N LYS A 43 17.67 -10.24 -4.94
CA LYS A 43 18.19 -9.53 -3.74
C LYS A 43 17.46 -8.22 -3.41
N GLU A 44 16.12 -8.22 -3.49
CA GLU A 44 15.34 -7.00 -3.32
C GLU A 44 15.22 -6.63 -1.85
N LEU A 45 15.38 -5.33 -1.57
CA LEU A 45 15.07 -4.76 -0.27
C LEU A 45 13.62 -5.11 0.10
N PRO A 46 13.36 -5.53 1.35
CA PRO A 46 12.01 -5.95 1.75
C PRO A 46 11.01 -4.81 1.55
N PRO A 47 9.73 -5.13 1.26
CA PRO A 47 8.67 -4.14 1.18
C PRO A 47 8.64 -3.25 2.42
N ILE A 48 8.44 -1.95 2.23
CA ILE A 48 8.35 -1.01 3.35
C ILE A 48 6.91 -1.04 3.86
N PHE A 49 6.72 -1.51 5.09
CA PHE A 49 5.39 -1.58 5.69
C PHE A 49 4.86 -0.20 6.11
N ILE A 50 3.55 -0.01 5.90
CA ILE A 50 2.80 1.15 6.38
C ILE A 50 1.91 0.67 7.53
N ARG A 51 2.21 1.14 8.74
CA ARG A 51 1.55 0.76 10.01
C ARG A 51 1.15 1.96 10.86
N ASN A 52 1.50 3.16 10.45
CA ASN A 52 1.20 4.39 11.17
C ASN A 52 1.26 5.62 10.24
N TYR A 53 0.78 6.75 10.76
CA TYR A 53 0.71 8.03 10.04
C TYR A 53 2.05 8.52 9.49
N ARG A 54 3.17 8.32 10.22
CA ARG A 54 4.50 8.75 9.75
C ARG A 54 4.93 8.00 8.50
N GLN A 55 4.57 6.72 8.43
CA GLN A 55 4.86 5.87 7.28
C GLN A 55 3.95 6.20 6.09
N VAL A 56 2.70 6.59 6.33
CA VAL A 56 1.81 7.14 5.29
C VAL A 56 2.40 8.41 4.71
N ALA A 57 2.77 9.37 5.56
CA ALA A 57 3.41 10.61 5.11
C ALA A 57 4.71 10.32 4.32
N SER A 58 5.53 9.36 4.77
CA SER A 58 6.73 8.96 4.03
C SER A 58 6.41 8.34 2.67
N TYR A 59 5.35 7.54 2.57
CA TYR A 59 4.87 6.96 1.32
C TYR A 59 4.41 8.05 0.35
N LEU A 60 3.56 8.98 0.79
CA LEU A 60 3.04 10.08 -0.03
C LEU A 60 4.14 11.00 -0.55
N ASN A 61 5.07 11.42 0.32
CA ASN A 61 6.22 12.24 -0.07
C ASN A 61 7.07 11.56 -1.16
N LYS A 62 7.26 10.23 -1.06
CA LYS A 62 8.01 9.48 -2.09
C LYS A 62 7.19 9.25 -3.36
N LEU A 63 5.87 9.15 -3.25
CA LEU A 63 4.99 9.00 -4.39
C LEU A 63 5.04 10.26 -5.27
N GLN A 64 4.98 11.45 -4.65
CA GLN A 64 5.16 12.74 -5.32
C GLN A 64 6.56 12.87 -5.95
N GLY A 65 7.61 12.45 -5.24
CA GLY A 65 8.99 12.62 -5.70
C GLY A 65 9.46 11.61 -6.75
N ASN A 66 8.88 10.40 -6.80
CA ASN A 66 9.36 9.30 -7.63
C ASN A 66 8.28 8.62 -8.49
N GLY A 67 7.02 9.07 -8.48
CA GLY A 67 5.93 8.75 -9.43
C GLY A 67 5.57 7.27 -9.65
N SER A 68 6.29 6.34 -9.01
CA SER A 68 6.33 4.94 -9.42
C SER A 68 6.15 4.01 -8.23
N LEU A 69 5.67 4.43 -7.07
CA LEU A 69 5.51 3.46 -5.97
C LEU A 69 4.26 2.59 -6.19
N HIS A 70 4.40 1.29 -5.97
CA HIS A 70 3.27 0.36 -5.95
C HIS A 70 2.88 0.12 -4.49
N LEU A 71 1.61 0.35 -4.17
CA LEU A 71 1.04 -0.01 -2.88
C LEU A 71 0.67 -1.48 -2.91
N CYS A 72 1.24 -2.24 -1.99
CA CYS A 72 0.97 -3.65 -1.82
C CYS A 72 0.03 -3.89 -0.63
N VAL A 73 -1.01 -4.68 -0.89
CA VAL A 73 -2.03 -5.08 0.07
C VAL A 73 -1.82 -6.55 0.39
N THR A 74 -1.64 -6.87 1.67
CA THR A 74 -1.61 -8.26 2.14
C THR A 74 -2.82 -8.50 3.03
N ILE A 75 -3.71 -9.37 2.57
CA ILE A 75 -4.91 -9.78 3.27
C ILE A 75 -4.61 -11.13 3.91
N LYS A 76 -4.83 -11.24 5.22
CA LYS A 76 -4.84 -12.54 5.88
C LYS A 76 -6.26 -12.88 6.29
N LYS A 77 -6.74 -14.01 5.76
CA LYS A 77 -8.01 -14.63 6.08
C LYS A 77 -7.74 -16.05 6.52
N ASN A 78 -7.86 -16.34 7.81
CA ASN A 78 -7.49 -17.64 8.39
C ASN A 78 -6.06 -18.03 7.98
N SER A 79 -5.87 -19.20 7.36
CA SER A 79 -4.58 -19.70 6.85
C SER A 79 -4.25 -19.22 5.43
N ILE A 80 -5.12 -18.43 4.78
CA ILE A 80 -4.92 -17.94 3.42
C ILE A 80 -4.33 -16.53 3.48
N ILE A 81 -3.26 -16.33 2.71
CA ILE A 81 -2.60 -15.03 2.53
C ILE A 81 -2.74 -14.63 1.07
N ILE A 82 -3.48 -13.55 0.81
CA ILE A 82 -3.60 -12.95 -0.51
C ILE A 82 -2.70 -11.72 -0.53
N LYS A 83 -1.86 -11.60 -1.55
CA LYS A 83 -0.98 -10.44 -1.76
C LYS A 83 -1.21 -9.89 -3.15
N ASP A 84 -1.48 -8.60 -3.22
CA ASP A 84 -1.60 -7.88 -4.48
C ASP A 84 -0.89 -6.53 -4.38
N CYS A 85 -0.42 -5.99 -5.49
CA CYS A 85 0.26 -4.70 -5.55
C CYS A 85 -0.31 -3.86 -6.69
N VAL A 86 -0.91 -2.74 -6.32
CA VAL A 86 -1.55 -1.79 -7.23
C VAL A 86 -0.76 -0.49 -7.30
N LYS A 87 -0.71 0.10 -8.49
CA LYS A 87 -0.15 1.42 -8.69
C LYS A 87 -1.21 2.45 -8.34
N TYR A 88 -0.90 3.34 -7.42
CA TYR A 88 -1.69 4.55 -7.19
C TYR A 88 -0.93 5.72 -7.82
N ASP A 89 -1.60 6.44 -8.72
CA ASP A 89 -1.07 7.69 -9.22
C ASP A 89 -1.41 8.79 -8.21
N SER A 90 -0.42 9.61 -7.84
CA SER A 90 -0.70 10.85 -7.12
C SER A 90 -1.27 11.84 -8.14
N ASP A 91 -2.52 12.29 -7.94
CA ASP A 91 -3.08 13.37 -8.73
C ASP A 91 -2.26 14.64 -8.48
N THR A 92 -1.36 14.96 -9.40
CA THR A 92 -0.74 16.29 -9.49
C THR A 92 -1.79 17.22 -10.07
N GLY A 93 -2.62 17.77 -9.19
CA GLY A 93 -3.43 18.96 -9.49
C GLY A 93 -2.56 20.18 -9.73
#